data_AF-A0A957UV47-F1
#
_entry.id   AF-A0A957UV47-F1
#
_cell.length_a   1.000
_cell.length_b   1.000
_cell.length_c   1.000
_cell.angle_alpha   90.00
_cell.angle_beta   90.00
_cell.angle_gamma   90.00
#
_symmetry.space_group_name_H-M   'P 1'
#
loop_
_entity.id
_entity.type
_entity.pdbx_description
1 polymer ?
#
loop_
_entity_poly.entity_id
_entity_poly.type
_entity_poly.pdbx_seq_one_letter_code
_entity_poly.pdbx_strand_id
1 'polypeptide(L)'
;VTGAFLVATYGDRGQRGRILHGAAMAFPVVLTLFAWNRNFPIALVLTVLLGIGFMLQFTLINTLLQTRVANEMRGRVMSLYTLTFFGFTPFGNLALGALAEWIG
;
A
#
# COMPACT_ATOMS: atom_id res chain seq x y z
N VAL A 1 11.37 -5.72 -0.65
CA VAL A 1 12.52 -5.75 0.30
C VAL A 1 13.14 -4.36 0.49
N THR A 2 13.46 -3.62 -0.59
CA THR A 2 14.01 -2.25 -0.52
C THR A 2 13.13 -1.23 0.22
N GLY A 3 11.81 -1.25 0.03
CA GLY A 3 10.90 -0.36 0.79
C GLY A 3 10.84 -0.68 2.29
N ALA A 4 11.02 -1.95 2.66
CA ALA A 4 11.11 -2.36 4.07
C ALA A 4 12.41 -1.87 4.71
N PHE A 5 13.53 -1.87 3.97
CA PHE A 5 14.79 -1.27 4.42
C PHE A 5 14.71 0.25 4.60
N LEU A 6 13.99 0.96 3.72
CA LEU A 6 13.76 2.41 3.85
C LEU A 6 12.95 2.76 5.12
N VAL A 7 12.02 1.92 5.55
CA VAL A 7 11.33 2.14 6.84
C VAL A 7 12.11 1.63 8.03
N ALA A 8 12.96 0.62 7.86
CA ALA A 8 13.87 0.17 8.90
C ALA A 8 14.94 1.22 9.25
N THR A 9 15.32 2.09 8.31
CA THR A 9 16.28 3.19 8.55
C THR A 9 15.63 4.43 9.17
N TYR A 10 14.33 4.69 8.93
CA TYR A 10 13.60 5.77 9.59
C TYR A 10 13.01 5.29 10.93
N GLY A 11 13.84 5.43 11.95
CA GLY A 11 13.69 4.87 13.29
C GLY A 11 12.42 5.19 14.09
N ASP A 12 12.31 4.41 15.16
CA ASP A 12 11.14 4.11 15.98
C ASP A 12 10.66 5.24 16.91
N ARG A 13 9.94 6.26 16.39
CA ARG A 13 9.49 7.41 17.23
C ARG A 13 8.06 7.93 16.97
N GLY A 14 7.06 7.04 16.89
CA GLY A 14 5.65 7.48 16.79
C GLY A 14 5.23 8.11 15.45
N GLN A 15 6.16 8.27 14.49
CA GLN A 15 5.89 8.79 13.15
C GLN A 15 5.39 7.73 12.16
N ARG A 16 5.32 6.44 12.57
CA ARG A 16 4.91 5.32 11.70
C ARG A 16 3.54 5.55 11.05
N GLY A 17 2.59 6.12 11.78
CA GLY A 17 1.28 6.50 11.23
C GLY A 17 1.37 7.63 10.19
N ARG A 18 2.21 8.64 10.43
CA ARG A 18 2.40 9.77 9.51
C ARG A 18 3.12 9.35 8.22
N ILE A 19 4.09 8.45 8.33
CA ILE A 19 4.78 7.82 7.19
C ILE A 19 3.79 6.97 6.39
N LEU A 20 2.90 6.22 7.06
CA LEU A 20 1.86 5.44 6.39
C LEU A 20 0.91 6.35 5.58
N HIS A 21 0.43 7.45 6.18
CA HIS A 21 -0.41 8.41 5.47
C HIS A 21 0.31 9.07 4.29
N GLY A 22 1.59 9.46 4.46
CA GLY A 22 2.39 10.01 3.37
C GLY A 22 2.59 9.01 2.23
N ALA A 23 2.88 7.75 2.55
CA ALA A 23 3.02 6.68 1.55
C ALA A 23 1.71 6.37 0.84
N ALA A 24 0.59 6.36 1.57
CA ALA A 24 -0.75 6.14 1.03
C ALA A 24 -1.17 7.24 0.05
N MET A 25 -0.78 8.50 0.29
CA MET A 25 -1.03 9.61 -0.64
C MET A 25 -0.06 9.63 -1.82
N ALA A 26 1.21 9.29 -1.60
CA ALA A 26 2.21 9.27 -2.68
C ALA A 26 1.94 8.15 -3.70
N PHE A 27 1.42 7.01 -3.25
CA PHE A 27 1.17 5.84 -4.12
C PHE A 27 0.26 6.13 -5.32
N PRO A 28 -0.96 6.68 -5.17
CA PRO A 28 -1.81 7.01 -6.32
C PRO A 28 -1.20 8.08 -7.22
N VAL A 29 -0.44 9.05 -6.68
CA VAL A 29 0.26 10.06 -7.49
C VAL A 29 1.29 9.41 -8.43
N VAL A 30 2.12 8.50 -7.89
CA VAL A 30 3.10 7.74 -8.70
C VAL A 30 2.39 6.85 -9.71
N LEU A 31 1.24 6.25 -9.35
CA LEU A 31 0.45 5.41 -10.24
C LEU A 31 -0.13 6.20 -11.42
N THR A 32 -0.66 7.41 -11.18
CA THR A 32 -1.14 8.30 -12.24
C THR A 32 -0.01 8.74 -13.16
N LEU A 33 1.15 9.09 -12.60
CA LEU A 33 2.34 9.43 -13.39
C LEU A 33 2.81 8.25 -14.25
N PHE A 34 2.75 7.03 -13.71
CA PHE A 34 3.05 5.82 -14.48
C PHE A 34 2.07 5.60 -15.63
N ALA A 35 0.77 5.77 -15.39
CA ALA A 35 -0.27 5.60 -16.41
C ALA A 35 -0.14 6.57 -17.59
N TRP A 36 0.32 7.81 -17.34
CA TRP A 36 0.55 8.80 -18.41
C TRP A 36 1.86 8.55 -19.18
N ASN A 37 2.81 7.84 -18.59
CA ASN A 37 4.17 7.78 -19.11
C ASN A 37 4.33 6.75 -20.24
N ARG A 38 4.86 7.20 -21.39
CA ARG A 38 5.21 6.35 -22.54
C ARG A 38 6.70 5.99 -22.64
N ASN A 39 7.55 6.53 -21.77
CA ASN A 39 9.00 6.30 -21.79
C ASN A 39 9.38 5.09 -20.93
N PHE A 40 9.92 4.06 -21.58
CA PHE A 40 10.36 2.81 -20.94
C PHE A 40 11.30 2.99 -19.72
N PRO A 41 12.38 3.79 -19.78
CA PRO A 41 13.28 3.91 -18.63
C PRO A 41 12.63 4.62 -17.43
N ILE A 42 11.73 5.58 -17.66
CA ILE A 42 11.03 6.27 -16.56
C ILE A 42 9.95 5.35 -15.98
N ALA A 43 9.28 4.56 -16.82
CA ALA A 43 8.34 3.54 -16.38
C ALA A 43 8.99 2.52 -15.43
N LEU A 44 10.22 2.07 -15.71
CA LEU A 44 10.97 1.18 -14.82
C LEU A 44 11.19 1.79 -13.43
N VAL A 45 11.61 3.05 -13.36
CA VAL A 45 11.82 3.76 -12.08
C VAL A 45 10.51 3.92 -11.32
N LEU A 46 9.42 4.29 -12.01
CA LEU A 46 8.11 4.45 -11.40
C LEU A 46 7.55 3.13 -10.85
N THR A 47 7.73 2.01 -11.56
CA THR A 47 7.33 0.67 -11.08
C THR A 47 8.10 0.26 -9.82
N VAL A 48 9.40 0.59 -9.75
CA VAL A 48 10.20 0.37 -8.53
C VAL A 48 9.65 1.20 -7.37
N LEU A 49 9.32 2.48 -7.61
CA LEU A 49 8.71 3.35 -6.59
C LEU A 49 7.35 2.83 -6.11
N LEU A 50 6.51 2.33 -7.03
CA LEU A 50 5.24 1.68 -6.69
C LEU A 50 5.47 0.44 -5.80
N GLY A 51 6.40 -0.44 -6.18
CA GLY A 51 6.71 -1.63 -5.38
C GLY A 51 7.24 -1.29 -3.97
N ILE A 52 8.05 -0.24 -3.86
CA ILE A 52 8.53 0.30 -2.58
C ILE A 52 7.34 0.79 -1.74
N GLY A 53 6.47 1.63 -2.30
CA GLY A 53 5.31 2.20 -1.61
C GLY A 53 4.31 1.14 -1.17
N PHE A 54 4.06 0.12 -1.99
CA PHE A 54 3.18 -1.00 -1.65
C PHE A 54 3.71 -1.81 -0.46
N MET A 55 4.98 -2.23 -0.53
CA MET A 55 5.61 -2.99 0.55
C MET A 55 5.67 -2.17 1.85
N LEU A 56 5.93 -0.88 1.74
CA LEU A 56 5.97 0.05 2.88
C LEU A 56 4.64 0.09 3.62
N GLN A 57 3.54 0.33 2.90
CA GLN A 57 2.19 0.35 3.48
C GLN A 57 1.84 -1.02 4.07
N PHE A 58 2.10 -2.10 3.33
CA PHE A 58 1.80 -3.45 3.78
C PHE A 58 2.53 -3.80 5.09
N THR A 59 3.82 -3.53 5.19
CA THR A 59 4.60 -3.75 6.41
C THR A 59 4.10 -2.87 7.55
N LEU A 60 3.90 -1.56 7.33
CA LEU A 60 3.47 -0.63 8.36
C LEU A 60 2.09 -0.99 8.93
N ILE A 61 1.12 -1.35 8.09
CA ILE A 61 -0.22 -1.77 8.53
C ILE A 61 -0.12 -3.03 9.39
N ASN A 62 0.59 -4.05 8.92
CA ASN A 62 0.78 -5.29 9.68
C ASN A 62 1.46 -5.02 11.04
N THR A 63 2.53 -4.22 11.06
CA THR A 63 3.23 -3.90 12.32
C THR A 63 2.37 -3.05 13.26
N LEU A 64 1.62 -2.06 12.75
CA LEU A 64 0.72 -1.25 13.56
C LEU A 64 -0.40 -2.09 14.17
N LEU A 65 -1.02 -2.98 13.39
CA LEU A 65 -2.04 -3.90 13.90
C LEU A 65 -1.46 -4.83 14.97
N GLN A 66 -0.28 -5.40 14.73
CA GLN A 66 0.34 -6.32 15.70
C GLN A 66 0.76 -5.64 17.01
N THR A 67 1.17 -4.36 16.95
CA THR A 67 1.66 -3.59 18.11
C THR A 67 0.57 -2.83 18.87
N ARG A 68 -0.55 -2.47 18.21
CA ARG A 68 -1.66 -1.72 18.84
C ARG A 68 -2.78 -2.62 19.36
N VAL A 69 -2.91 -3.84 18.87
CA VAL A 69 -3.99 -4.76 19.27
C VAL A 69 -3.54 -5.63 20.43
N ALA A 70 -4.42 -5.78 21.44
CA ALA A 70 -4.20 -6.67 22.57
C ALA A 70 -4.01 -8.13 22.12
N ASN A 71 -3.11 -8.87 22.78
CA ASN A 71 -2.76 -10.26 22.41
C ASN A 71 -3.99 -11.15 22.21
N GLU A 72 -4.99 -11.03 23.09
CA GLU A 72 -6.23 -11.83 23.08
C GLU A 72 -7.11 -11.58 21.84
N MET A 73 -7.08 -10.36 21.30
CA MET A 73 -7.89 -9.96 20.15
C MET A 73 -7.12 -9.98 18.82
N ARG A 74 -5.80 -10.23 18.86
CA ARG A 74 -4.94 -10.19 17.67
C ARG A 74 -5.45 -11.08 16.55
N GLY A 75 -5.85 -12.32 16.86
CA GLY A 75 -6.39 -13.26 15.87
C GLY A 75 -7.68 -12.76 15.20
N ARG A 76 -8.60 -12.18 15.99
CA ARG A 76 -9.86 -11.63 15.48
C ARG A 76 -9.62 -10.40 14.59
N VAL A 77 -8.75 -9.48 15.02
CA VAL A 77 -8.45 -8.27 14.25
C VAL A 77 -7.68 -8.60 12.97
N MET A 78 -6.73 -9.53 13.00
CA MET A 78 -6.01 -9.96 11.79
C MET A 78 -6.92 -10.71 10.81
N SER A 79 -7.88 -11.50 11.32
CA SER A 79 -8.91 -12.15 10.49
C SER A 79 -9.80 -11.12 9.80
N LEU A 80 -10.29 -10.11 10.53
CA LEU A 80 -11.05 -9.00 9.94
C LEU A 80 -10.21 -8.22 8.92
N TYR A 81 -8.94 -7.92 9.22
CA TYR A 81 -8.03 -7.29 8.27
C TYR A 81 -7.89 -8.09 6.97
N THR A 82 -7.72 -9.40 7.08
CA THR A 82 -7.60 -10.31 5.93
C THR A 82 -8.92 -10.35 5.14
N LEU A 83 -10.05 -10.47 5.83
CA LEU A 83 -11.38 -10.45 5.22
C LEU A 83 -11.67 -9.13 4.52
N THR A 84 -11.29 -7.99 5.10
CA THR A 84 -11.43 -6.68 4.45
C THR A 84 -10.53 -6.59 3.23
N PHE A 85 -9.26 -6.97 3.34
CA PHE A 85 -8.32 -6.85 2.24
C PHE A 85 -8.73 -7.70 1.02
N PHE A 86 -8.95 -9.00 1.23
CA PHE A 86 -9.36 -9.91 0.16
C PHE A 86 -10.83 -9.75 -0.24
N GLY A 87 -11.70 -9.41 0.70
CA GLY A 87 -13.13 -9.23 0.46
C GLY A 87 -13.45 -7.98 -0.35
N PHE A 88 -12.71 -6.88 -0.17
CA PHE A 88 -12.90 -5.66 -0.96
C PHE A 88 -12.14 -5.66 -2.29
N THR A 89 -11.10 -6.48 -2.45
CA THR A 89 -10.37 -6.61 -3.72
C THR A 89 -11.27 -6.85 -4.94
N PRO A 90 -12.23 -7.81 -4.95
CA PRO A 90 -13.10 -8.02 -6.10
C PRO A 90 -13.99 -6.80 -6.40
N PHE A 91 -14.46 -6.07 -5.39
CA PHE A 91 -15.24 -4.85 -5.62
C PHE A 91 -14.39 -3.74 -6.27
N GLY A 92 -13.13 -3.59 -5.84
CA GLY A 92 -12.17 -2.70 -6.49
C GLY A 92 -11.94 -3.08 -7.95
N ASN A 93 -11.77 -4.37 -8.23
CA ASN A 93 -11.60 -4.88 -9.59
C ASN A 93 -12.85 -4.66 -10.46
N LEU A 94 -14.05 -4.85 -9.92
CA LEU A 94 -15.29 -4.57 -10.63
C LEU A 94 -15.43 -3.07 -10.95
N ALA A 95 -15.13 -2.20 -9.99
CA ALA A 95 -15.16 -0.75 -10.19
C ALA A 95 -14.13 -0.31 -11.24
N LEU A 96 -12.90 -0.82 -11.16
CA LEU A 96 -11.85 -0.55 -12.15
C LEU A 96 -12.22 -1.11 -13.54
N GLY A 97 -12.82 -2.29 -13.61
CA GLY A 97 -13.28 -2.90 -14.86
C GLY A 97 -14.40 -2.10 -15.52
N ALA A 98 -15.40 -1.66 -14.74
CA ALA A 98 -16.46 -0.80 -15.24
C ALA A 98 -15.95 0.57 -15.71
N LEU A 99 -14.98 1.15 -14.99
CA LEU A 99 -14.32 2.39 -15.42
C LEU A 99 -13.48 2.19 -16.69
N ALA A 100 -12.79 1.05 -16.81
CA ALA A 100 -12.07 0.69 -18.02
C ALA A 100 -13.05 0.57 -19.19
N GLU A 101 -14.14 -0.18 -19.07
CA GLU A 101 -15.15 -0.31 -20.13
C GLU A 101 -15.78 1.03 -20.55
N TRP A 102 -15.95 1.97 -19.61
CA TRP A 102 -16.50 3.29 -19.91
C TRP A 102 -15.51 4.25 -20.57
N ILE A 103 -14.22 4.14 -20.25
CA ILE A 103 -13.15 5.03 -20.75
C ILE A 103 -12.45 4.44 -21.98
N GLY A 104 -12.44 3.11 -22.15
CA GLY A 104 -11.77 2.36 -23.22
C GLY A 104 -11.49 0.90 -22.86
#